data_AF-A0AA50CKJ9-F1
#
_entry.id   AF-A0AA50CKJ9-F1
#
_cell.length_a   1.000
_cell.length_b   1.000
_cell.length_c   1.000
_cell.angle_alpha   90.00
_cell.angle_beta   90.00
_cell.angle_gamma   90.00
#
_symmetry.space_group_name_H-M   'P 1'
#
loop_
_entity.id
_entity.type
_entity.pdbx_description
1 polymer ?
#
loop_
_entity_poly.entity_id
_entity_poly.type
_entity_poly.pdbx_seq_one_letter_code
_entity_poly.pdbx_strand_id
1 'polypeptide(L)' 'MARRRATVLTPGGTIRENNDAPDLSAPAGRVVAAGKRVADICDATLALRRVGLLDDHTGNHPASTRPSR' A
#
# COMPACT_ATOMS: atom_id res chain seq x y z
N MET A 1 19.61 22.82 4.96
CA MET A 1 18.55 22.08 5.68
C MET A 1 18.27 20.77 4.97
N ALA A 2 18.46 19.61 5.62
CA ALA A 2 18.12 18.32 5.04
C ALA A 2 16.58 18.14 5.04
N ARG A 3 15.97 17.88 3.88
CA ARG A 3 14.54 17.58 3.78
C ARG A 3 14.27 16.23 4.47
N ARG A 4 13.46 16.22 5.54
CA ARG A 4 12.99 14.98 6.17
C ARG A 4 12.17 14.19 5.14
N ARG A 5 12.71 13.06 4.70
CA ARG A 5 11.97 12.07 3.91
C ARG A 5 11.07 11.30 4.88
N ALA A 6 9.76 11.42 4.69
CA ALA A 6 8.80 10.63 5.44
C ALA A 6 8.14 9.67 4.47
N THR A 7 8.04 8.40 4.86
CA THR A 7 7.45 7.31 4.10
C THR A 7 6.42 6.65 5.01
N VAL A 8 5.29 6.24 4.46
CA VAL A 8 4.33 5.39 5.18
C VAL A 8 4.61 3.94 4.82
N LEU A 9 4.78 3.10 5.84
CA LEU A 9 4.98 1.66 5.72
C LEU A 9 3.79 0.95 6.36
N THR A 10 3.11 0.10 5.59
CA THR A 10 2.04 -0.75 6.13
C THR A 10 2.54 -2.19 6.25
N PRO A 11 2.67 -2.73 7.48
CA PRO A 11 2.93 -4.15 7.65
C PRO A 11 1.71 -4.97 7.22
N GLY A 12 1.97 -6.17 6.69
CA GLY A 12 0.94 -7.18 6.53
C GLY A 12 0.55 -7.81 7.86
N GLY A 13 -0.15 -8.95 7.79
CA GLY A 13 -0.66 -9.68 8.93
C GLY A 13 -2.08 -10.18 8.67
N THR A 14 -2.57 -11.00 9.59
CA THR A 14 -3.86 -11.70 9.46
C THR A 14 -5.07 -10.78 9.60
N ILE A 15 -4.89 -9.48 9.92
CA ILE A 15 -5.99 -8.52 10.07
C ILE A 15 -6.85 -8.38 8.80
N ARG A 16 -6.30 -8.71 7.63
CA ARG A 16 -7.03 -8.73 6.36
C ARG A 16 -7.87 -10.00 6.14
N GLU A 17 -7.63 -11.06 6.90
CA GLU A 17 -8.38 -12.32 6.81
C GLU A 17 -9.79 -12.16 7.38
N ASN A 18 -9.95 -11.28 8.37
CA ASN A 18 -11.22 -11.09 9.09
C ASN A 18 -12.03 -9.88 8.60
N ASN A 19 -11.62 -9.24 7.49
CA ASN A 19 -12.26 -8.03 6.95
C ASN A 19 -12.25 -6.80 7.89
N ASP A 20 -11.44 -6.83 8.95
CA ASP A 20 -11.24 -5.74 9.92
C ASP A 20 -10.11 -4.76 9.53
N ALA A 21 -9.53 -4.95 8.35
CA ALA A 21 -8.44 -4.10 7.90
C ALA A 21 -8.94 -2.68 7.61
N PRO A 22 -8.28 -1.63 8.14
CA PRO A 22 -8.67 -0.26 7.90
C PRO A 22 -8.52 0.11 6.42
N ASP A 23 -9.41 0.96 5.93
CA ASP A 23 -9.27 1.54 4.59
C ASP A 23 -8.10 2.54 4.56
N LEU A 24 -7.12 2.25 3.71
CA LEU A 24 -5.90 3.05 3.56
C LEU A 24 -5.97 4.04 2.39
N SER A 25 -7.07 4.09 1.65
CA SER A 25 -7.22 4.91 0.44
C SER A 25 -6.95 6.39 0.70
N ALA A 26 -7.64 6.97 1.67
CA ALA A 26 -7.47 8.38 2.03
C ALA A 26 -6.06 8.73 2.58
N PRO A 27 -5.51 8.00 3.56
CA PRO A 27 -4.16 8.29 4.05
C PRO A 27 -3.07 8.05 2.99
N ALA A 28 -3.15 6.98 2.20
CA ALA A 28 -2.18 6.73 1.12
C ALA A 28 -2.21 7.84 0.07
N GLY A 29 -3.42 8.27 -0.35
CA GLY A 29 -3.60 9.38 -1.27
C GLY A 29 -2.96 10.69 -0.79
N ARG A 30 -3.11 11.02 0.51
CA ARG A 30 -2.47 12.23 1.10
C ARG A 30 -0.94 12.17 1.05
N VAL A 31 -0.36 11.00 1.30
CA VAL A 31 1.09 10.79 1.29
C VAL A 31 1.63 10.95 -0.13
N VAL A 32 0.98 10.32 -1.11
CA VAL A 32 1.35 10.43 -2.53
C VAL A 32 1.20 11.87 -3.03
N ALA A 33 0.09 12.54 -2.70
CA ALA A 33 -0.14 13.95 -3.08
C ALA A 33 0.92 14.90 -2.49
N ALA A 34 1.50 14.55 -1.34
CA ALA A 34 2.61 15.30 -0.74
C ALA A 34 3.99 14.98 -1.36
N GLY A 35 4.05 14.20 -2.45
CA GLY A 35 5.29 13.76 -3.09
C GLY A 35 6.10 12.77 -2.24
N LYS A 36 5.46 12.10 -1.29
CA LYS A 36 6.09 11.12 -0.39
C LYS A 36 5.79 9.71 -0.87
N ARG A 37 6.64 8.77 -0.45
CA ARG A 37 6.52 7.36 -0.81
C ARG A 37 5.59 6.63 0.14
N VAL A 38 4.88 5.65 -0.40
CA VAL A 38 4.13 4.62 0.32
C VAL A 38 4.75 3.27 0.00
N ALA A 39 4.78 2.38 0.99
CA ALA A 39 5.27 1.02 0.83
C ALA A 39 4.41 0.08 1.67
N ASP A 40 4.07 -1.07 1.10
CA ASP A 40 3.35 -2.15 1.77
C ASP A 40 4.14 -3.45 1.66
N ILE A 41 4.00 -4.32 2.65
CA ILE A 41 4.65 -5.63 2.69
C ILE A 41 3.65 -6.75 2.99
N CYS A 42 3.92 -7.95 2.49
CA CYS A 42 3.06 -9.12 2.65
C CYS A 42 1.67 -8.83 2.02
N ASP A 43 0.58 -9.25 2.65
CA ASP A 43 -0.78 -9.04 2.12
C ASP A 43 -1.25 -7.59 2.22
N ALA A 44 -0.43 -6.69 2.79
CA ALA A 44 -0.71 -5.27 2.73
C ALA A 44 -0.73 -4.73 1.31
N THR A 45 0.08 -5.31 0.41
CA THR A 45 0.14 -4.95 -1.00
C THR A 45 -1.24 -4.94 -1.69
N LEU A 46 -2.20 -5.74 -1.23
CA LEU A 46 -3.58 -5.73 -1.74
C LEU A 46 -4.30 -4.40 -1.49
N ALA A 47 -4.00 -3.70 -0.39
CA ALA A 47 -4.59 -2.40 -0.08
C ALA A 47 -4.09 -1.33 -1.06
N LEU A 48 -2.78 -1.22 -1.28
CA LEU A 48 -2.21 -0.31 -2.28
C LEU A 48 -2.63 -0.65 -3.73
N ARG A 49 -2.84 -1.94 -4.03
CA ARG A 49 -3.38 -2.35 -5.35
C ARG A 49 -4.80 -1.85 -5.56
N ARG A 50 -5.69 -2.00 -4.57
CA ARG A 50 -7.11 -1.58 -4.66
C ARG A 50 -7.27 -0.09 -4.91
N VAL A 51 -6.30 0.71 -4.50
CA VAL A 51 -6.31 2.18 -4.66
C VAL A 51 -5.61 2.64 -5.94
N GLY A 52 -5.21 1.70 -6.81
CA GLY A 52 -4.66 2.03 -8.12
C GLY A 52 -3.22 2.56 -8.09
N LEU A 53 -2.48 2.33 -7.00
CA LEU A 53 -1.12 2.88 -6.83
C LEU A 53 0.00 1.90 -7.22
N LEU A 54 -0.35 0.65 -7.58
CA LEU A 54 0.60 -0.38 -7.99
C LEU A 54 0.36 -0.78 -9.44
N ASP A 55 1.43 -0.83 -10.23
CA ASP A 55 1.41 -1.18 -11.66
C ASP A 55 2.36 -2.36 -11.94
N ASP A 56 3.65 -2.23 -11.58
CA ASP A 56 4.63 -3.31 -11.57
C ASP A 56 5.16 -3.53 -10.14
N HIS A 57 4.75 -4.62 -9.50
CA HIS A 57 5.08 -4.92 -8.11
C HIS A 57 5.12 -6.43 -7.82
N THR A 58 5.79 -6.78 -6.72
CA THR A 58 5.81 -8.15 -6.19
C THR A 58 4.76 -8.33 -5.11
N GLY A 59 4.35 -9.58 -4.84
CA GLY A 59 3.35 -9.89 -3.84
C GLY A 59 3.40 -11.35 -3.40
N ASN A 60 2.69 -11.66 -2.32
CA ASN A 60 2.67 -12.99 -1.73
C ASN A 60 2.01 -14.06 -2.61
N HIS A 61 1.06 -13.65 -3.46
CA HIS A 61 0.25 -14.54 -4.28
C HIS A 61 0.14 -13.99 -5.71
N PRO A 62 -0.07 -14.85 -6.72
CA PRO A 62 -0.26 -14.42 -8.11
C PRO A 62 -1.43 -13.44 -8.27
N ALA A 63 -2.49 -13.62 -7.48
CA ALA A 63 -3.62 -12.70 -7.45
C ALA A 63 -3.22 -11.29 -6.96
N SER A 64 -2.18 -11.18 -6.12
CA SER A 64 -1.70 -9.91 -5.56
C SER A 64 -0.88 -9.10 -6.57
N THR A 65 -0.23 -9.75 -7.55
CA THR A 65 0.64 -9.10 -8.56
C THR A 65 -0.08 -8.72 -9.85
N ARG A 66 -1.39 -8.94 -9.95
CA ARG A 66 -2.18 -8.47 -11.09
C ARG A 66 -2.18 -6.93 -11.13
N PRO A 67 -2.02 -6.29 -12.30
CA PRO A 67 -2.12 -4.84 -12.41
C PRO A 67 -3.44 -4.31 -11.86
N SER A 68 -3.43 -3.07 -11.39
CA SER A 68 -4.58 -2.42 -10.75
C SER A 68 -5.68 -1.97 -11.73
N ARG A 69 -5.54 -2.25 -13.04
CA ARG A 69 -6.53 -1.99 -14.09
C ARG A 69 -7.34 -3.22 -14.50
#